data_AF-A0A0Q4XNU4-F1
#
_entry.id   AF-A0A0Q4XNU4-F1
#
_cell.length_a   1.000
_cell.length_b   1.000
_cell.length_c   1.000
_cell.angle_alpha   90.00
_cell.angle_beta   90.00
_cell.angle_gamma   90.00
#
_symmetry.space_group_name_H-M   'P 1'
#
loop_
_entity.id
_entity.type
_entity.pdbx_description
1 polymer ?
#
loop_
_entity_poly.entity_id
_entity_poly.type
_entity_poly.pdbx_seq_one_letter_code
_entity_poly.pdbx_strand_id
1 'polypeptide(L)' 'MAEEYLPRLRRAEQGHHHHIAGVYLLRYAPEASWREDHRREANGAQYERIAGLAMKRGPSVDSCGYWQRHL' A
#
# COMPACT_ATOMS: atom_id res chain seq x y z
N MET A 1 -5.35 5.60 18.69
CA MET A 1 -5.54 5.17 17.27
C MET A 1 -4.22 4.75 16.59
N ALA A 2 -3.05 5.24 17.01
CA ALA A 2 -1.75 4.80 16.48
C ALA A 2 -1.20 3.51 17.12
N GLU A 3 -1.58 3.23 18.37
CA GLU A 3 -1.06 2.11 19.19
C GLU A 3 -1.38 0.73 18.60
N GLU A 4 -2.50 0.62 17.87
CA GLU A 4 -2.88 -0.63 17.21
C GLU A 4 -2.37 -0.74 15.76
N TYR A 5 -2.04 0.39 15.13
CA TYR A 5 -1.64 0.46 13.72
C TYR A 5 -0.17 0.05 13.52
N LEU A 6 0.75 0.61 14.31
CA LEU A 6 2.19 0.32 14.23
C LEU A 6 2.55 -1.18 14.34
N PRO A 7 2.00 -1.96 15.30
CA PRO A 7 2.31 -3.40 15.37
C PRO A 7 1.77 -4.19 14.17
N ARG A 8 0.68 -3.74 13.55
CA ARG A 8 0.09 -4.39 12.37
C ARG A 8 0.82 -4.03 11.09
N LEU A 9 1.26 -2.78 10.96
CA LEU A 9 2.17 -2.34 9.91
C LEU A 9 3.45 -3.18 9.93
N ARG A 10 4.03 -3.41 11.11
CA ARG A 10 5.23 -4.26 11.26
C ARG A 10 4.99 -5.72 10.86
N ARG A 11 3.79 -6.25 11.11
CA ARG A 11 3.40 -7.60 10.67
C ARG A 11 3.17 -7.67 9.15
N ALA A 12 2.59 -6.63 8.57
CA ALA A 12 2.43 -6.49 7.12
C ALA A 12 3.78 -6.36 6.40
N GLU A 13 4.73 -5.63 6.99
CA GLU A 13 6.11 -5.50 6.52
C GLU A 13 6.87 -6.82 6.51
N GLN A 14 6.54 -7.78 7.38
CA GLN A 14 7.17 -9.11 7.40
C GLN A 14 6.44 -10.12 6.51
N GLY A 15 5.14 -9.93 6.28
CA GLY A 15 4.30 -10.87 5.54
C GLY A 15 4.25 -10.65 4.03
N HIS A 16 3.95 -9.43 3.59
CA HIS A 16 3.76 -9.11 2.17
C HIS A 16 4.98 -8.44 1.56
N HIS A 17 5.66 -7.64 2.36
CA HIS A 17 6.92 -7.04 2.00
C HIS A 17 8.00 -7.93 2.62
N HIS A 18 9.14 -8.13 1.94
CA HIS A 18 10.28 -8.84 2.57
C HIS A 18 11.10 -7.85 3.42
N HIS A 19 11.08 -6.58 3.02
CA HIS A 19 11.66 -5.44 3.71
C HIS A 19 11.11 -4.16 3.05
N ILE A 20 10.56 -3.23 3.83
CA ILE A 20 10.25 -1.88 3.34
C ILE A 20 11.44 -1.00 3.71
N ALA A 21 12.27 -0.65 2.72
CA ALA A 21 13.36 0.29 2.98
C ALA A 21 12.79 1.64 3.42
N GLY A 22 13.44 2.30 4.40
CA GLY A 22 12.91 3.51 5.04
C GLY A 22 12.49 4.62 4.08
N VAL A 23 13.17 4.75 2.92
CA VAL A 23 12.83 5.72 1.87
C VAL A 23 11.50 5.44 1.17
N TYR A 24 11.03 4.20 1.17
CA TYR A 24 9.74 3.79 0.61
C TYR A 24 8.67 3.62 1.68
N LEU A 25 9.00 3.73 2.97
CA LEU A 25 8.01 3.60 4.04
C LEU A 25 6.88 4.63 3.89
N LEU A 26 7.23 5.86 3.52
CA LEU A 26 6.24 6.92 3.25
C LEU A 26 5.34 6.62 2.03
N ARG A 27 5.79 5.77 1.10
CA ARG A 27 5.01 5.31 -0.04
C ARG A 27 4.00 4.22 0.36
N TYR A 28 4.37 3.33 1.26
CA TYR A 28 3.54 2.20 1.69
C TYR A 28 2.64 2.49 2.89
N ALA A 29 3.00 3.48 3.73
CA ALA A 29 2.22 3.82 4.92
C ALA A 29 0.78 4.26 4.62
N PRO A 30 0.50 5.06 3.58
CA PRO A 30 -0.89 5.40 3.22
C PRO A 30 -1.71 4.18 2.80
N GLU A 31 -1.11 3.26 2.05
CA GLU A 31 -1.78 2.02 1.64
C GLU A 31 -2.08 1.13 2.84
N ALA A 32 -1.11 0.96 3.74
CA ALA A 32 -1.29 0.16 4.95
C ALA A 32 -2.36 0.76 5.88
N SER A 33 -2.41 2.09 6.00
CA SER A 33 -3.46 2.79 6.74
C SER A 33 -4.84 2.56 6.11
N TRP A 34 -4.94 2.61 4.79
CA TRP A 34 -6.18 2.34 4.06
C TRP A 34 -6.65 0.90 4.26
N ARG A 35 -5.75 -0.08 4.18
CA ARG A 35 -6.10 -1.49 4.45
C ARG A 35 -6.54 -1.74 5.88
N GLU A 36 -5.98 -1.04 6.86
CA GLU A 36 -6.40 -1.15 8.26
C GLU A 36 -7.81 -0.57 8.46
N ASP A 37 -8.12 0.57 7.86
CA ASP A 37 -9.46 1.20 7.92
C ASP A 37 -10.52 0.28 7.28
N HIS A 38 -10.19 -0.30 6.13
CA HIS A 38 -11.09 -1.15 5.35
C HIS A 38 -11.04 -2.63 5.72
N ARG A 39 -10.32 -3.04 6.78
CA ARG A 39 -10.07 -4.46 7.13
C ARG A 39 -11.31 -5.33 7.37
N ARG A 40 -12.47 -4.72 7.58
CA ARG A 40 -13.76 -5.40 7.81
C ARG A 40 -14.58 -5.56 6.53
N GLU A 41 -14.17 -4.93 5.43
CA GLU A 41 -14.78 -5.12 4.13
C GLU A 41 -14.30 -6.42 3.48
N ALA A 42 -15.17 -7.01 2.67
CA ALA A 42 -14.81 -8.15 1.85
C ALA A 42 -13.66 -7.77 0.89
N ASN A 43 -12.71 -8.69 0.70
CA ASN A 43 -11.57 -8.48 -0.18
C ASN A 43 -11.99 -8.11 -1.62
N GLY A 44 -13.09 -8.68 -2.10
CA GLY A 44 -13.65 -8.34 -3.42
C GLY A 44 -14.02 -6.86 -3.53
N ALA A 45 -14.70 -6.31 -2.53
CA ALA A 45 -15.09 -4.90 -2.51
C ALA A 45 -13.87 -3.96 -2.46
N GLN A 46 -12.83 -4.34 -1.71
CA GLN A 46 -11.57 -3.60 -1.68
C GLN A 46 -10.88 -3.61 -3.05
N TYR A 47 -10.84 -4.77 -3.72
CA TYR A 47 -10.27 -4.91 -5.05
C TYR A 47 -11.00 -4.04 -6.08
N GLU A 48 -12.33 -4.13 -6.13
CA GLU A 48 -13.14 -3.35 -7.06
C GLU A 48 -12.95 -1.83 -6.86
N ARG A 49 -12.87 -1.38 -5.59
CA ARG A 49 -12.60 0.02 -5.26
C ARG A 49 -11.23 0.47 -5.76
N ILE A 50 -10.17 -0.28 -5.46
CA ILE A 50 -8.81 0.07 -5.92
C ILE A 50 -8.74 0.06 -7.44
N ALA A 51 -9.26 -0.99 -8.09
CA ALA A 51 -9.25 -1.12 -9.54
C ALA A 51 -10.00 0.04 -10.23
N GLY A 52 -11.17 0.39 -9.71
CA GLY A 52 -11.95 1.53 -10.21
C GLY A 52 -11.25 2.87 -10.03
N LEU A 53 -10.54 3.08 -8.92
CA LEU A 53 -9.74 4.30 -8.70
C LEU A 53 -8.50 4.35 -9.59
N ALA A 54 -7.81 3.21 -9.76
CA ALA A 54 -6.63 3.10 -10.61
C ALA A 54 -6.96 3.39 -12.08
N MET A 55 -8.06 2.85 -12.59
CA MET A 55 -8.50 3.09 -13.97
C MET A 55 -8.89 4.55 -14.25
N LYS A 56 -9.28 5.31 -13.22
CA LYS A 56 -9.63 6.73 -13.35
C LYS A 56 -8.43 7.67 -13.24
N ARG A 57 -7.27 7.17 -12.80
CA ARG A 57 -6.10 8.01 -12.49
C ARG A 57 -5.00 7.78 -13.51
N GLY A 58 -4.31 8.86 -13.89
CA GLY A 58 -3.11 8.78 -14.72
C GLY A 58 -1.95 8.08 -14.01
N PRO A 59 -0.88 7.74 -14.74
CA PRO A 59 0.29 7.08 -14.17
C PRO A 59 0.89 7.91 -13.02
N SER A 60 1.16 7.25 -11.90
CA SER A 60 1.80 7.90 -10.74
C SER A 60 3.26 8.18 -11.04
N VAL A 61 3.70 9.44 -10.92
CA VAL A 61 5.13 9.83 -11.07
C VAL A 61 6.04 9.14 -10.06
N ASP A 62 5.49 8.77 -8.91
CA ASP A 62 6.20 8.11 -7.83
C ASP A 62 6.42 6.63 -8.20
N SER A 63 5.41 5.94 -8.74
CA SER A 63 5.47 4.51 -9.08
C SER A 63 5.92 4.21 -10.51
N CYS A 64 5.81 5.18 -11.43
CA CYS A 64 6.24 5.05 -12.81
C CYS A 64 7.77 4.97 -12.90
N GLY A 65 8.30 4.10 -13.76
CA GLY A 65 9.74 3.92 -13.93
C GLY A 65 10.46 3.17 -12.80
N TYR A 66 9.81 2.87 -11.67
CA TYR A 66 10.42 2.08 -10.58
C TYR A 66 10.95 0.72 -11.06
N TRP A 67 10.22 0.07 -11.96
CA TRP A 67 10.60 -1.21 -12.56
C TRP A 67 11.67 -1.08 -13.64
N GLN A 68 11.92 0.12 -14.16
CA GLN A 68 12.89 0.41 -15.22
C GLN A 68 14.21 0.90 -14.61
N ARG A 69 14.73 0.13 -13.65
CA ARG A 69 15.89 0.50 -12.81
C ARG A 69 17.26 0.41 -13.52
N HIS A 70 17.30 0.33 -14.85
CA HIS A 70 18.51 0.43 -15.67
C HIS A 70 18.15 0.86 -17.11
N LEU A 71 18.57 2.07 -17.47
CA LEU A 71 19.21 2.38 -18.75
C LEU A 71 20.56 3.01 -18.42
#